data_AF-A0A960LY62-F1
#
_entry.id   AF-A0A960LY62-F1
#
_cell.length_a   1.000
_cell.length_b   1.000
_cell.length_c   1.000
_cell.angle_alpha   90.00
_cell.angle_beta   90.00
_cell.angle_gamma   90.00
#
_symmetry.space_group_name_H-M   'P 1'
#
loop_
_entity.id
_entity.type
_entity.pdbx_description
1 polymer ?
#
loop_
_entity_poly.entity_id
_entity_poly.type
_entity_poly.pdbx_seq_one_letter_code
_entity_poly.pdbx_strand_id
1 'polypeptide(L)'
;MKKVILLIVLAGVLAVGAIGGRKYFAALQHGKQKATMGDMRNVGNAWVAFVTDKFAALDSATEAKLSDAPVVDFRFTGTQEAKSGKYRRIPNDILADMLVPHYIKVLPQQDGWGNAFEYYVSMDDKAAHLIRSPGRDGNFSGTTYTGGKFDQSDYDEDILCANGHMVRYPF
;
A
#
# COMPACT_ATOMS: atom_id res chain seq x y z
N MET A 1 45.94 2.70 34.33
CA MET A 1 44.61 3.11 34.86
C MET A 1 43.81 3.99 33.88
N LYS A 2 44.32 5.13 33.37
CA LYS A 2 43.58 6.00 32.41
C LYS A 2 43.11 5.30 31.12
N LYS A 3 43.92 4.39 30.54
CA LYS A 3 43.55 3.63 29.33
C LYS A 3 42.38 2.65 29.53
N VAL A 4 42.21 2.11 30.75
CA VAL A 4 41.14 1.15 31.07
C VAL A 4 39.79 1.87 31.19
N ILE A 5 39.78 3.05 31.81
CA ILE A 5 38.57 3.88 31.93
C ILE A 5 38.08 4.33 30.54
N LEU A 6 39.01 4.71 29.65
CA LEU A 6 38.65 5.14 28.30
C LEU A 6 38.00 4.00 27.49
N LEU A 7 38.50 2.77 27.61
CA LEU A 7 37.93 1.61 26.94
C LEU A 7 36.53 1.25 27.45
N ILE A 8 36.31 1.31 28.76
CA ILE A 8 35.00 1.03 29.35
C ILE A 8 33.97 2.09 28.94
N VAL A 9 34.35 3.36 28.94
CA VAL A 9 33.47 4.47 28.49
C VAL A 9 33.14 4.32 27.00
N LEU A 10 34.13 4.02 26.16
CA LEU A 10 33.92 3.84 24.73
C LEU A 10 33.00 2.64 24.42
N ALA A 11 33.22 1.51 25.10
CA ALA A 11 32.36 0.33 24.97
C ALA A 11 30.92 0.62 25.42
N GLY A 12 30.73 1.39 26.50
CA GLY A 12 29.41 1.80 26.99
C GLY A 12 28.64 2.69 26.01
N VAL A 13 29.30 3.71 25.44
CA VAL A 13 28.68 4.61 24.46
C VAL A 13 28.27 3.86 23.19
N LEU A 14 29.10 2.94 22.70
CA LEU A 14 28.78 2.09 21.55
C LEU A 14 27.59 1.17 21.83
N ALA A 15 27.51 0.57 23.03
CA ALA A 15 26.41 -0.30 23.41
C ALA A 15 25.06 0.46 23.50
N VAL A 16 25.04 1.65 24.10
CA VAL A 16 23.84 2.49 24.20
C VAL A 16 23.39 2.97 22.82
N GLY A 17 24.32 3.41 21.97
CA GLY A 17 24.04 3.80 20.59
C GLY A 17 23.43 2.67 19.76
N ALA A 18 23.92 1.44 19.92
CA ALA A 18 23.39 0.26 19.23
C ALA A 18 21.96 -0.11 19.66
N ILE A 19 21.63 0.03 20.95
CA ILE A 19 20.28 -0.26 21.46
C ILE A 19 19.29 0.83 21.04
N GLY A 20 19.68 2.10 21.16
CA GLY A 20 18.86 3.24 20.74
C GLY A 20 18.59 3.21 19.23
N GLY A 21 19.65 3.04 18.43
CA GLY A 21 19.56 3.01 16.96
C GLY A 21 18.52 2.00 16.45
N ARG A 22 18.57 0.75 16.93
CA ARG A 22 17.61 -0.29 16.51
C ARG A 22 16.15 0.07 16.79
N LYS A 23 15.87 0.69 17.95
CA LYS A 23 14.50 1.14 18.29
C LYS A 23 14.03 2.28 17.39
N TYR A 24 14.90 3.24 17.09
CA TYR A 24 14.57 4.33 16.17
C TYR A 24 14.29 3.81 14.77
N PHE A 25 15.10 2.89 14.24
CA PHE A 25 14.86 2.31 12.93
C PHE A 25 13.52 1.58 12.87
N ALA A 26 13.19 0.75 13.86
CA ALA A 26 11.90 0.08 13.91
C ALA A 26 10.72 1.07 13.97
N ALA A 27 10.83 2.13 14.77
CA ALA A 27 9.80 3.17 14.85
C ALA A 27 9.61 3.91 13.51
N LEU A 28 10.69 4.17 12.77
CA LEU A 28 10.61 4.76 11.43
C LEU A 28 9.88 3.84 10.45
N GLN A 29 10.18 2.54 10.47
CA GLN A 29 9.50 1.57 9.59
C GLN A 29 7.99 1.49 9.90
N HIS A 30 7.62 1.44 11.18
CA HIS A 30 6.20 1.52 11.58
C HIS A 30 5.54 2.83 11.15
N GLY A 31 6.24 3.95 11.23
CA GLY A 31 5.74 5.24 10.77
C GLY A 31 5.40 5.22 9.27
N LYS A 32 6.32 4.68 8.45
CA LYS A 32 6.14 4.52 7.00
C LYS A 32 4.97 3.59 6.69
N GLN A 33 4.92 2.44 7.32
CA GLN A 33 3.83 1.47 7.19
C GLN A 33 2.46 2.08 7.53
N LYS A 34 2.38 2.87 8.61
CA LYS A 34 1.14 3.56 9.01
C LYS A 34 0.75 4.65 8.02
N ALA A 35 1.71 5.40 7.48
CA ALA A 35 1.46 6.39 6.43
C ALA A 35 0.90 5.71 5.17
N THR A 36 1.53 4.62 4.71
CA THR A 36 1.06 3.80 3.58
C THR A 36 -0.40 3.37 3.75
N MET A 37 -0.76 2.80 4.91
CA MET A 37 -2.15 2.41 5.17
C MET A 37 -3.12 3.59 5.18
N GLY A 38 -2.69 4.75 5.70
CA GLY A 38 -3.49 5.98 5.70
C GLY A 38 -3.79 6.46 4.28
N ASP A 39 -2.76 6.52 3.43
CA ASP A 39 -2.87 6.90 2.02
C ASP A 39 -3.78 5.94 1.25
N MET A 40 -3.61 4.63 1.44
CA MET A 40 -4.46 3.63 0.81
C MET A 40 -5.93 3.73 1.22
N ARG A 41 -6.23 4.05 2.49
CA ARG A 41 -7.62 4.30 2.93
C ARG A 41 -8.17 5.57 2.30
N ASN A 42 -7.38 6.64 2.27
CA ASN A 42 -7.80 7.91 1.68
C ASN A 42 -8.16 7.75 0.21
N VAL A 43 -7.32 7.06 -0.57
CA VAL A 43 -7.60 6.78 -1.99
C VAL A 43 -8.78 5.83 -2.14
N GLY A 44 -8.84 4.74 -1.37
CA GLY A 44 -9.95 3.79 -1.44
C GLY A 44 -11.30 4.44 -1.16
N ASN A 45 -11.39 5.29 -0.13
CA ASN A 45 -12.61 6.04 0.18
C ASN A 45 -12.98 7.04 -0.92
N ALA A 46 -11.99 7.76 -1.48
CA ALA A 46 -12.21 8.67 -2.59
C ALA A 46 -12.74 7.92 -3.83
N TRP A 47 -12.21 6.73 -4.10
CA TRP A 47 -12.64 5.90 -5.22
C TRP A 47 -14.05 5.36 -5.00
N VAL A 48 -14.39 4.88 -3.80
CA VAL A 48 -15.76 4.50 -3.44
C VAL A 48 -16.74 5.67 -3.64
N ALA A 49 -16.37 6.88 -3.22
CA ALA A 49 -17.19 8.07 -3.43
C ALA A 49 -17.40 8.39 -4.93
N PHE A 50 -16.34 8.29 -5.73
CA PHE A 50 -16.40 8.48 -7.18
C PHE A 50 -17.34 7.46 -7.85
N VAL A 51 -17.17 6.17 -7.56
CA VAL A 51 -18.02 5.09 -8.11
C VAL A 51 -19.48 5.31 -7.73
N THR A 52 -19.74 5.74 -6.49
CA THR A 52 -21.09 6.01 -5.99
C THR A 52 -21.74 7.19 -6.71
N ASP A 53 -20.99 8.27 -6.96
CA ASP A 53 -21.48 9.47 -7.65
C ASP A 53 -21.75 9.24 -9.14
N LYS A 54 -20.83 8.55 -9.85
CA LYS A 54 -20.94 8.34 -11.30
C LYS A 54 -21.80 7.13 -11.67
N PHE A 55 -22.15 6.28 -10.71
CA PHE A 55 -22.79 4.97 -10.92
C PHE A 55 -22.07 4.13 -12.00
N ALA A 56 -20.78 4.38 -12.18
CA ALA A 56 -19.89 3.74 -13.13
C ALA A 56 -18.46 4.00 -12.64
N ALA A 57 -17.64 2.96 -12.56
CA ALA A 57 -16.26 3.13 -12.14
C ALA A 57 -15.35 3.63 -13.27
N LEU A 58 -15.74 3.40 -14.53
CA LEU A 58 -15.04 3.88 -15.71
C LEU A 58 -16.05 4.11 -16.83
N ASP A 59 -15.91 5.24 -17.52
CA ASP A 59 -16.62 5.46 -18.77
C ASP A 59 -15.93 4.71 -19.92
N SER A 60 -16.65 4.54 -21.03
CA SER A 60 -16.13 3.81 -22.21
C SER A 60 -14.86 4.45 -22.79
N ALA A 61 -14.67 5.76 -22.61
CA ALA A 61 -13.49 6.48 -23.09
C ALA A 61 -12.24 6.11 -22.25
N THR A 62 -12.39 6.03 -20.94
CA THR A 62 -11.34 5.61 -20.02
C THR A 62 -11.02 4.12 -20.22
N GLU A 63 -12.03 3.29 -20.45
CA GLU A 63 -11.81 1.87 -20.78
C GLU A 63 -11.00 1.71 -22.07
N ALA A 64 -11.24 2.54 -23.09
CA ALA A 64 -10.44 2.53 -24.32
C ALA A 64 -8.97 2.89 -24.05
N LYS A 65 -8.69 3.89 -23.19
CA LYS A 65 -7.32 4.26 -22.78
C LYS A 65 -6.60 3.14 -22.03
N LEU A 66 -7.36 2.25 -21.37
CA LEU A 66 -6.81 1.13 -20.62
C LEU A 66 -6.70 -0.16 -21.42
N SER A 67 -7.10 -0.18 -22.69
CA SER A 67 -7.18 -1.39 -23.51
C SER A 67 -5.89 -2.24 -23.50
N ASP A 68 -4.73 -1.59 -23.53
CA ASP A 68 -3.41 -2.23 -23.49
C ASP A 68 -2.84 -2.43 -22.06
N ALA A 69 -3.54 -1.95 -21.03
CA ALA A 69 -3.07 -2.06 -19.66
C ALA A 69 -3.05 -3.54 -19.19
N PRO A 70 -2.04 -3.95 -18.39
CA PRO A 70 -1.94 -5.31 -17.90
C PRO A 70 -3.20 -5.77 -17.16
N VAL A 71 -3.67 -6.96 -17.52
CA VAL A 71 -4.73 -7.67 -16.79
C VAL A 71 -4.08 -8.72 -15.91
N VAL A 72 -4.46 -8.73 -14.63
CA VAL A 72 -3.90 -9.59 -13.59
C VAL A 72 -5.05 -10.36 -12.94
N ASP A 73 -4.90 -11.67 -12.79
CA ASP A 73 -5.83 -12.52 -12.04
C ASP A 73 -5.42 -12.50 -10.57
N PHE A 74 -6.22 -11.83 -9.73
CA PHE A 74 -6.03 -11.79 -8.29
C PHE A 74 -6.86 -12.85 -7.60
N ARG A 75 -6.25 -13.52 -6.62
CA ARG A 75 -6.90 -14.55 -5.80
C ARG A 75 -6.81 -14.17 -4.34
N PHE A 76 -7.96 -14.09 -3.69
CA PHE A 76 -8.09 -13.76 -2.27
C PHE A 76 -8.76 -14.92 -1.54
N THR A 77 -8.16 -15.35 -0.43
CA THR A 77 -8.73 -16.36 0.48
C THR A 77 -8.86 -15.79 1.88
N GLY A 78 -9.83 -16.26 2.68
CA GLY A 78 -9.96 -15.82 4.08
C GLY A 78 -10.45 -14.37 4.30
N THR A 79 -11.01 -13.74 3.26
CA THR A 79 -11.55 -12.35 3.28
C THR A 79 -12.74 -12.24 2.35
N GLN A 80 -13.69 -11.35 2.65
CA GLN A 80 -14.83 -11.00 1.78
C GLN A 80 -14.74 -9.57 1.24
N GLU A 81 -13.77 -8.80 1.73
CA GLU A 81 -13.54 -7.39 1.39
C GLU A 81 -12.98 -7.23 -0.03
N ALA A 82 -12.27 -8.24 -0.54
CA ALA A 82 -11.78 -8.33 -1.91
C ALA A 82 -12.42 -9.49 -2.67
N LYS A 83 -12.77 -9.25 -3.94
CA LYS A 83 -13.26 -10.28 -4.86
C LYS A 83 -12.10 -10.84 -5.66
N SER A 84 -12.00 -12.16 -5.75
CA SER A 84 -11.07 -12.77 -6.71
C SER A 84 -11.57 -12.56 -8.13
N GLY A 85 -10.66 -12.42 -9.09
CA GLY A 85 -11.01 -12.25 -10.50
C GLY A 85 -9.98 -11.47 -11.27
N LYS A 86 -10.36 -11.06 -12.49
CA LYS A 86 -9.48 -10.30 -13.37
C LYS A 86 -9.57 -8.82 -13.05
N TYR A 87 -8.43 -8.23 -12.79
CA TYR A 87 -8.28 -6.80 -12.58
C TYR A 87 -7.38 -6.21 -13.65
N ARG A 88 -7.69 -4.97 -14.05
CA ARG A 88 -6.88 -4.20 -14.97
C ARG A 88 -6.16 -3.10 -14.21
N ARG A 89 -4.86 -2.97 -14.45
CA ARG A 89 -4.05 -1.91 -13.85
C ARG A 89 -4.50 -0.55 -14.40
N ILE A 90 -4.67 0.43 -13.53
CA ILE A 90 -4.97 1.81 -13.89
C ILE A 90 -3.71 2.66 -13.68
N PRO A 91 -3.20 3.33 -14.73
CA PRO A 91 -2.14 4.33 -14.62
C PRO A 91 -2.49 5.49 -13.70
N ASN A 92 -1.49 6.04 -13.02
CA ASN A 92 -1.68 7.11 -12.02
C ASN A 92 -2.32 8.38 -12.59
N ASP A 93 -1.94 8.77 -13.80
CA ASP A 93 -2.49 9.93 -14.51
C ASP A 93 -3.98 9.76 -14.79
N ILE A 94 -4.38 8.59 -15.29
CA ILE A 94 -5.79 8.26 -15.54
C ILE A 94 -6.59 8.28 -14.24
N LEU A 95 -6.07 7.66 -13.17
CA LEU A 95 -6.76 7.67 -11.88
C LEU A 95 -6.82 9.08 -11.27
N ALA A 96 -5.78 9.90 -11.45
CA ALA A 96 -5.76 11.27 -10.99
C ALA A 96 -6.82 12.12 -11.71
N ASP A 97 -6.98 11.97 -13.04
CA ASP A 97 -8.05 12.63 -13.80
C ASP A 97 -9.45 12.29 -13.28
N MET A 98 -9.63 11.07 -12.75
CA MET A 98 -10.91 10.62 -12.19
C MET A 98 -11.17 11.15 -10.78
N LEU A 99 -10.15 11.16 -9.92
CA LEU A 99 -10.32 11.42 -8.48
C LEU A 99 -9.98 12.86 -8.06
N VAL A 100 -9.03 13.51 -8.73
CA VAL A 100 -8.51 14.82 -8.37
C VAL A 100 -9.21 15.91 -9.19
N PRO A 101 -9.54 17.08 -8.62
CA PRO A 101 -9.46 17.46 -7.19
C PRO A 101 -10.71 17.12 -6.38
N HIS A 102 -11.73 16.51 -6.98
CA HIS A 102 -13.08 16.47 -6.44
C HIS A 102 -13.28 15.45 -5.30
N TYR A 103 -12.60 14.31 -5.37
CA TYR A 103 -12.74 13.22 -4.40
C TYR A 103 -11.51 13.07 -3.50
N ILE A 104 -10.33 13.47 -3.99
CA ILE A 104 -9.09 13.58 -3.22
C ILE A 104 -8.26 14.77 -3.70
N LYS A 105 -7.54 15.42 -2.78
CA LYS A 105 -6.71 16.59 -3.11
C LYS A 105 -5.47 16.22 -3.92
N VAL A 106 -4.82 15.11 -3.56
CA VAL A 106 -3.60 14.60 -4.20
C VAL A 106 -3.70 13.09 -4.21
N LEU A 107 -3.47 12.48 -5.37
CA LEU A 107 -3.30 11.04 -5.49
C LEU A 107 -1.86 10.68 -5.09
N PRO A 108 -1.63 9.96 -3.97
CA PRO A 108 -0.30 9.49 -3.62
C PRO A 108 0.19 8.53 -4.71
N GLN A 109 1.44 8.66 -5.14
CA GLN A 109 2.03 7.75 -6.14
C GLN A 109 2.95 6.71 -5.52
N GLN A 110 3.45 7.00 -4.33
CA GLN A 110 4.43 6.19 -3.63
C GLN A 110 3.99 5.96 -2.19
N ASP A 111 4.37 4.83 -1.64
CA ASP A 111 4.18 4.48 -0.25
C ASP A 111 5.22 5.13 0.68
N GLY A 112 5.14 4.85 1.98
CA GLY A 112 6.08 5.41 2.97
C GLY A 112 7.55 5.03 2.75
N TRP A 113 7.84 4.01 1.93
CA TRP A 113 9.19 3.60 1.57
C TRP A 113 9.67 4.19 0.24
N GLY A 114 8.79 4.85 -0.51
CA GLY A 114 9.09 5.42 -1.83
C GLY A 114 8.77 4.46 -2.98
N ASN A 115 8.18 3.30 -2.70
CA ASN A 115 7.80 2.33 -3.72
C ASN A 115 6.46 2.72 -4.33
N ALA A 116 6.30 2.50 -5.63
CA ALA A 116 5.08 2.90 -6.33
C ALA A 116 3.88 2.07 -5.87
N PHE A 117 2.74 2.73 -5.65
CA PHE A 117 1.46 2.04 -5.52
C PHE A 117 1.03 1.47 -6.87
N GLU A 118 0.30 0.36 -6.82
CA GLU A 118 -0.46 -0.12 -7.97
C GLU A 118 -1.96 -0.05 -7.70
N TYR A 119 -2.67 0.44 -8.72
CA TYR A 119 -4.11 0.67 -8.72
C TYR A 119 -4.77 -0.24 -9.76
N TYR A 120 -5.91 -0.81 -9.38
CA TYR A 120 -6.58 -1.83 -10.16
C TYR A 120 -8.08 -1.67 -10.09
N VAL A 121 -8.76 -1.92 -11.21
CA VAL A 121 -10.23 -2.06 -11.29
C VAL A 121 -10.59 -3.45 -11.77
N SER A 122 -11.63 -4.06 -11.20
CA SER A 122 -12.11 -5.35 -11.65
C SER A 122 -12.76 -5.24 -13.03
N MET A 123 -12.51 -6.25 -13.86
CA MET A 123 -13.14 -6.37 -15.18
C MET A 123 -14.56 -6.95 -15.09
N ASP A 124 -14.87 -7.68 -14.01
CA ASP A 124 -16.14 -8.38 -13.82
C ASP A 124 -17.12 -7.54 -12.98
N ASP A 125 -16.62 -6.82 -11.98
CA ASP A 125 -17.37 -5.89 -11.14
C ASP A 125 -16.69 -4.53 -11.17
N LYS A 126 -17.09 -3.67 -12.10
CA LYS A 126 -16.38 -2.39 -12.31
C LYS A 126 -16.33 -1.54 -11.04
N ALA A 127 -17.27 -1.67 -10.09
CA ALA A 127 -17.21 -0.96 -8.82
C ALA A 127 -16.07 -1.43 -7.90
N ALA A 128 -15.62 -2.67 -8.07
CA ALA A 128 -14.55 -3.25 -7.28
C ALA A 128 -13.18 -2.74 -7.73
N HIS A 129 -12.42 -2.19 -6.78
CA HIS A 129 -11.09 -1.64 -7.02
C HIS A 129 -10.12 -2.09 -5.93
N LEU A 130 -8.85 -2.12 -6.29
CA LEU A 130 -7.75 -2.63 -5.48
C LEU A 130 -6.57 -1.66 -5.53
N ILE A 131 -5.98 -1.43 -4.37
CA ILE A 131 -4.74 -0.68 -4.17
C ILE A 131 -3.77 -1.62 -3.49
N ARG A 132 -2.53 -1.69 -3.97
CA ARG A 132 -1.47 -2.44 -3.30
C ARG A 132 -0.16 -1.68 -3.22
N SER A 133 0.54 -1.86 -2.11
CA SER A 133 1.95 -1.45 -1.90
C SER A 133 2.79 -2.71 -1.73
N PRO A 134 4.00 -2.74 -2.30
CA PRO A 134 4.92 -3.88 -2.17
C PRO A 134 5.69 -3.87 -0.84
N GLY A 135 5.28 -3.07 0.14
CA GLY A 135 6.03 -2.93 1.38
C GLY A 135 7.41 -2.28 1.19
N ARG A 136 8.34 -2.55 2.09
CA ARG A 136 9.67 -1.94 2.15
C ARG A 136 10.59 -2.44 1.05
N ASP A 137 10.52 -3.72 0.71
CA ASP A 137 11.47 -4.37 -0.20
C ASP A 137 11.25 -3.99 -1.68
N GLY A 138 10.07 -3.45 -1.99
CA GLY A 138 9.69 -2.98 -3.32
C GLY A 138 9.26 -4.08 -4.28
N ASN A 139 9.08 -5.33 -3.82
CA ASN A 139 8.68 -6.45 -4.66
C ASN A 139 7.31 -7.02 -4.26
N PHE A 140 6.38 -7.08 -5.21
CA PHE A 140 5.11 -7.76 -4.96
C PHE A 140 5.32 -9.27 -4.79
N SER A 141 4.81 -9.80 -3.68
CA SER A 141 4.89 -11.22 -3.34
C SER A 141 4.10 -12.13 -4.31
N GLY A 142 3.15 -11.55 -5.06
CA GLY A 142 2.44 -12.24 -6.13
C GLY A 142 1.08 -11.62 -6.43
N THR A 143 0.10 -12.47 -6.74
CA THR A 143 -1.30 -12.07 -6.98
C THR A 143 -2.29 -12.93 -6.19
N THR A 144 -1.77 -13.82 -5.34
CA THR A 144 -2.57 -14.64 -4.43
C THR A 144 -2.30 -14.19 -3.01
N TYR A 145 -3.34 -13.80 -2.29
CA TYR A 145 -3.25 -13.26 -0.94
C TYR A 145 -4.24 -13.95 -0.01
N THR A 146 -3.77 -14.27 1.20
CA THR A 146 -4.63 -14.63 2.31
C THR A 146 -4.98 -13.35 3.05
N GLY A 147 -6.25 -13.00 3.06
CA GLY A 147 -6.75 -11.82 3.75
C GLY A 147 -6.58 -11.90 5.26
N GLY A 148 -6.56 -10.73 5.88
CA GLY A 148 -6.32 -10.55 7.29
C GLY A 148 -4.91 -10.05 7.60
N LYS A 149 -4.56 -10.14 8.89
CA LYS A 149 -3.36 -9.52 9.43
C LYS A 149 -2.07 -10.31 9.19
N PHE A 150 -0.95 -9.59 9.17
CA PHE A 150 0.40 -10.15 9.30
C PHE A 150 1.16 -9.49 10.44
N ASP A 151 2.32 -10.06 10.77
CA ASP A 151 3.20 -9.56 11.82
C ASP A 151 3.57 -8.10 11.55
N GLN A 152 3.27 -7.20 12.49
CA GLN A 152 3.51 -5.77 12.32
C GLN A 152 4.99 -5.40 12.03
N SER A 153 5.93 -6.26 12.42
CA SER A 153 7.37 -6.08 12.20
C SER A 153 7.85 -6.61 10.85
N ASP A 154 7.00 -7.30 10.10
CA ASP A 154 7.27 -7.74 8.74
C ASP A 154 6.94 -6.61 7.75
N TYR A 155 7.92 -5.74 7.52
CA TYR A 155 7.74 -4.58 6.65
C TYR A 155 7.84 -4.90 5.15
N ASP A 156 8.28 -6.11 4.80
CA ASP A 156 8.48 -6.54 3.41
C ASP A 156 7.20 -7.19 2.84
N GLU A 157 6.18 -7.43 3.67
CA GLU A 157 4.89 -7.93 3.21
C GLU A 157 4.08 -6.88 2.44
N ASP A 158 3.41 -7.34 1.37
CA ASP A 158 2.49 -6.53 0.60
C ASP A 158 1.32 -6.03 1.47
N ILE A 159 0.94 -4.77 1.29
CA ILE A 159 -0.24 -4.17 1.92
C ILE A 159 -1.32 -4.01 0.86
N LEU A 160 -2.53 -4.47 1.14
CA LEU A 160 -3.65 -4.45 0.19
C LEU A 160 -4.89 -3.79 0.78
N CYS A 161 -5.50 -2.93 -0.01
CA CYS A 161 -6.77 -2.28 0.26
C CYS A 161 -7.71 -2.54 -0.93
N ALA A 162 -8.89 -3.09 -0.68
CA ALA A 162 -9.94 -3.23 -1.67
C ALA A 162 -11.18 -2.48 -1.21
N ASN A 163 -11.78 -1.70 -2.11
CA ASN A 163 -13.04 -1.01 -1.84
C ASN A 163 -13.02 -0.11 -0.59
N GLY A 164 -11.89 0.51 -0.28
CA GLY A 164 -11.70 1.31 0.94
C GLY A 164 -11.41 0.51 2.22
N HIS A 165 -11.46 -0.81 2.16
CA HIS A 165 -11.19 -1.71 3.28
C HIS A 165 -9.81 -2.38 3.17
N MET A 166 -9.13 -2.52 4.31
CA MET A 166 -7.86 -3.23 4.36
C MET A 166 -8.08 -4.74 4.25
N VAL A 167 -7.45 -5.34 3.25
CA VAL A 167 -7.55 -6.77 2.93
C VAL A 167 -6.36 -7.52 3.51
N ARG A 168 -5.17 -6.95 3.37
CA ARG A 168 -3.91 -7.49 3.90
C ARG A 168 -3.16 -6.35 4.59
N TYR A 169 -2.90 -6.49 5.89
CA TYR A 169 -2.37 -5.38 6.68
C TYR A 169 -1.61 -5.83 7.93
N PRO A 170 -0.70 -5.01 8.45
CA PRO A 170 0.02 -5.27 9.69
C PRO A 170 -0.86 -5.09 10.92
N PHE A 171 -0.75 -5.98 11.92
CA PHE A 171 -1.42 -5.82 13.21
C PHE A 171 -0.66 -6.47 14.37
#